data_AF-A0AAX2F5J7-F1
#
_entry.id   AF-A0AAX2F5J7-F1
#
_cell.length_a   1.000
_cell.length_b   1.000
_cell.length_c   1.000
_cell.angle_alpha   90.00
_cell.angle_beta   90.00
_cell.angle_gamma   90.00
#
_symmetry.space_group_name_H-M   'P 1'
#
loop_
_entity.id
_entity.type
_entity.pdbx_description
1 polymer ?
#
loop_
_entity_poly.entity_id
_entity_poly.type
_entity_poly.pdbx_seq_one_letter_code
_entity_poly.pdbx_strand_id
1 'polypeptide(L)'
;MSKGRDSKLIEARNRRLFERYFYWTEERRLRFDDTIRILSNEEFYLSESRVLHIIRDMIKRGETVDGKQMKAPLFTGFRVTPSRPSSRVKKVSEPSLFP
;
A
#
# COMPACT_ATOMS: atom_id res chain seq x y z
N MET A 1 4.96 -12.36 -22.41
CA MET A 1 4.48 -12.93 -21.14
C MET A 1 5.43 -14.06 -20.77
N SER A 2 6.36 -13.86 -19.83
CA SER A 2 7.36 -14.87 -19.49
C SER A 2 6.70 -16.08 -18.83
N LYS A 3 6.97 -17.25 -19.40
CA LYS A 3 6.40 -18.56 -19.06
C LYS A 3 6.73 -18.88 -17.58
N GLY A 4 5.71 -19.04 -16.74
CA GLY A 4 5.87 -19.59 -15.38
C GLY A 4 5.29 -18.79 -14.21
N ARG A 5 4.71 -17.59 -14.43
CA ARG A 5 4.02 -16.84 -13.36
C ARG A 5 2.56 -16.60 -13.70
N ASP A 6 1.67 -17.33 -13.03
CA ASP A 6 0.24 -17.08 -13.11
C ASP A 6 -0.09 -15.80 -12.35
N SER A 7 -0.34 -14.72 -13.10
CA SER A 7 -0.67 -13.40 -12.55
C SER A 7 -1.86 -13.46 -11.59
N LYS A 8 -2.87 -14.26 -11.92
CA LYS A 8 -4.07 -14.47 -11.08
C LYS A 8 -3.72 -15.08 -9.72
N LEU A 9 -2.85 -16.09 -9.68
CA LEU A 9 -2.45 -16.73 -8.41
C LEU A 9 -1.59 -15.78 -7.57
N ILE A 10 -0.72 -15.00 -8.21
CA ILE A 10 0.09 -13.98 -7.53
C ILE A 10 -0.81 -12.91 -6.91
N GLU A 11 -1.82 -12.46 -7.64
CA GLU A 11 -2.77 -11.46 -7.15
C GLU A 11 -3.62 -11.99 -6.00
N ALA A 12 -4.13 -13.22 -6.10
CA ALA A 12 -4.85 -13.90 -5.02
C ALA A 12 -4.00 -14.01 -3.74
N ARG A 13 -2.71 -14.40 -3.87
CA ARG A 13 -1.78 -14.42 -2.74
C ARG A 13 -1.58 -13.03 -2.15
N ASN A 14 -1.36 -12.02 -3.00
CA ASN A 14 -1.11 -10.66 -2.54
C ASN A 14 -2.31 -10.09 -1.76
N ARG A 15 -3.53 -10.37 -2.22
CA ARG A 15 -4.76 -10.00 -1.51
C ARG A 15 -4.83 -10.68 -0.14
N ARG A 16 -4.64 -12.01 -0.09
CA ARG A 16 -4.64 -12.76 1.17
C ARG A 16 -3.56 -12.30 2.15
N LEU A 17 -2.37 -11.95 1.65
CA LEU A 17 -1.29 -11.38 2.47
C LEU A 17 -1.70 -10.06 3.08
N PHE A 18 -2.37 -9.19 2.32
CA PHE A 18 -2.85 -7.92 2.81
C PHE A 18 -3.96 -8.07 3.86
N GLU A 19 -4.89 -9.01 3.68
CA GLU A 19 -5.91 -9.35 4.69
C GLU A 19 -5.28 -9.81 6.01
N ARG A 20 -4.27 -10.67 5.94
CA ARG A 20 -3.55 -11.16 7.13
C ARG A 20 -2.76 -10.06 7.81
N TYR A 21 -2.11 -9.20 7.04
CA TYR A 21 -1.44 -8.01 7.56
C TYR A 21 -2.43 -7.08 8.30
N PHE A 22 -3.62 -6.87 7.75
CA PHE A 22 -4.69 -6.10 8.39
C PHE A 22 -5.13 -6.73 9.71
N TYR A 23 -5.36 -8.04 9.76
CA TYR A 23 -5.70 -8.76 10.99
C TYR A 23 -4.65 -8.57 12.11
N TRP A 24 -3.37 -8.76 11.78
CA TRP A 24 -2.30 -8.65 12.78
C TRP A 24 -2.12 -7.23 13.32
N THR A 25 -2.29 -6.21 12.47
CA THR A 25 -2.07 -4.81 12.84
C THR A 25 -3.28 -4.16 13.49
N GLU A 26 -4.50 -4.48 13.06
CA GLU A 26 -5.72 -3.81 13.57
C GLU A 26 -6.37 -4.59 14.72
N GLU A 27 -6.44 -5.91 14.63
CA GLU A 27 -7.12 -6.74 15.64
C GLU A 27 -6.17 -7.17 16.75
N ARG A 28 -4.98 -7.66 16.38
CA ARG A 28 -3.95 -8.07 17.34
C ARG A 28 -3.03 -6.94 17.79
N ARG A 29 -3.06 -5.79 17.11
CA ARG A 29 -2.22 -4.60 17.38
C ARG A 29 -0.73 -4.91 17.49
N LEU A 30 -0.28 -5.87 16.70
CA LEU A 30 1.11 -6.27 16.68
C LEU A 30 1.97 -5.17 16.07
N ARG A 31 3.23 -5.08 16.49
CA ARG A 31 4.19 -4.15 15.88
C ARG A 31 4.40 -4.54 14.42
N PHE A 32 4.71 -3.55 13.59
CA PHE A 32 4.96 -3.74 12.17
C PHE A 32 6.05 -4.78 11.91
N ASP A 33 7.21 -4.63 12.56
CA ASP A 33 8.37 -5.51 12.37
C ASP A 33 8.03 -6.99 12.65
N ASP A 34 7.36 -7.24 13.78
CA ASP A 34 6.91 -8.59 14.16
C ASP A 34 5.88 -9.14 13.17
N THR A 35 4.96 -8.31 12.69
CA THR A 35 3.96 -8.70 11.71
C THR A 35 4.63 -9.15 10.40
N ILE A 36 5.62 -8.39 9.93
CA ILE A 36 6.36 -8.74 8.71
C ILE A 36 7.11 -10.06 8.89
N ARG A 37 7.71 -10.27 10.06
CA ARG A 37 8.43 -11.52 10.39
C ARG A 37 7.50 -12.74 10.39
N ILE A 38 6.29 -12.62 10.97
CA ILE A 38 5.28 -13.68 10.98
C ILE A 38 4.79 -13.97 9.55
N LEU A 39 4.42 -12.94 8.79
CA LEU A 39 3.95 -13.11 7.41
C LEU A 39 5.03 -13.75 6.52
N SER A 40 6.28 -13.35 6.72
CA SER A 40 7.45 -13.88 6.02
C SER A 40 7.70 -15.35 6.33
N ASN A 41 7.82 -15.72 7.61
CA ASN A 41 8.38 -17.01 8.02
C ASN A 41 7.33 -18.08 8.33
N GLU A 42 6.11 -17.69 8.68
CA GLU A 42 5.09 -18.61 9.18
C GLU A 42 3.93 -18.78 8.19
N GLU A 43 3.54 -17.72 7.48
CA GLU A 43 2.34 -17.77 6.63
C GLU A 43 2.63 -17.91 5.14
N PHE A 44 3.51 -17.07 4.59
CA PHE A 44 3.68 -16.96 3.13
C PHE A 44 5.04 -17.44 2.61
N TYR A 45 6.02 -17.66 3.48
CA TYR A 45 7.37 -18.13 3.12
C TYR A 45 8.01 -17.27 2.01
N LEU A 46 7.84 -15.96 2.14
CA LEU A 46 8.39 -14.94 1.24
C LEU A 46 9.42 -14.11 2.00
N SER A 47 10.44 -13.60 1.32
CA SER A 47 11.35 -12.66 1.97
C SER A 47 10.61 -11.43 2.51
N GLU A 48 11.03 -10.93 3.67
CA GLU A 48 10.46 -9.73 4.30
C GLU A 48 10.39 -8.55 3.32
N SER A 49 11.45 -8.34 2.53
CA SER A 49 11.49 -7.34 1.46
C SER A 49 10.34 -7.49 0.44
N ARG A 50 9.97 -8.72 0.09
CA ARG A 50 8.87 -9.00 -0.83
C ARG A 50 7.52 -8.77 -0.18
N VAL A 51 7.34 -9.21 1.07
CA VAL A 51 6.13 -8.95 1.88
C VAL A 51 5.88 -7.44 1.97
N LEU A 52 6.91 -6.67 2.34
CA LEU A 52 6.88 -5.21 2.40
C LEU A 52 6.48 -4.58 1.07
N HIS A 53 7.09 -5.02 -0.04
CA HIS A 53 6.77 -4.49 -1.36
C HIS A 53 5.30 -4.74 -1.73
N ILE A 54 4.77 -5.94 -1.46
CA ILE A 54 3.36 -6.27 -1.71
C ILE A 54 2.44 -5.38 -0.88
N ILE A 55 2.70 -5.24 0.42
CA ILE A 55 1.89 -4.39 1.31
C ILE A 55 1.90 -2.94 0.82
N ARG A 56 3.08 -2.39 0.47
CA ARG A 56 3.18 -1.03 -0.07
C ARG A 56 2.36 -0.85 -1.36
N ASP A 57 2.44 -1.81 -2.28
CA ASP A 57 1.68 -1.75 -3.52
C ASP A 57 0.17 -1.81 -3.26
N MET A 58 -0.29 -2.63 -2.32
CA MET A 58 -1.71 -2.74 -1.95
C MET A 58 -2.22 -1.46 -1.29
N ILE A 59 -1.45 -0.86 -0.38
CA ILE A 59 -1.77 0.44 0.25
C ILE A 59 -1.82 1.55 -0.81
N LYS A 60 -0.84 1.59 -1.73
CA LYS A 60 -0.79 2.60 -2.81
C LYS A 60 -1.98 2.48 -3.76
N ARG A 61 -2.48 1.25 -3.98
CA ARG A 61 -3.70 0.99 -4.76
C ARG A 61 -4.98 1.34 -3.99
N GLY A 62 -4.91 1.52 -2.67
CA GLY A 62 -6.06 1.78 -1.83
C GLY A 62 -6.97 0.57 -1.65
N GLU A 63 -6.40 -0.65 -1.71
CA GLU A 63 -7.15 -1.89 -1.42
C GLU A 63 -7.70 -1.84 0.01
N THR A 64 -8.92 -2.33 0.17
CA THR A 64 -9.68 -2.28 1.43
C THR A 64 -10.01 -3.68 1.88
N VAL A 65 -9.78 -3.97 3.16
CA VAL A 65 -10.15 -5.25 3.77
C VAL A 65 -11.45 -5.03 4.54
N ASP A 66 -12.51 -5.73 4.17
CA ASP A 66 -13.83 -5.67 4.83
C ASP A 66 -14.40 -4.24 5.00
N GLY A 67 -14.17 -3.40 3.99
CA GLY A 67 -14.63 -2.00 3.99
C GLY A 67 -13.85 -1.07 4.93
N LYS A 68 -12.81 -1.57 5.61
CA LYS A 68 -11.91 -0.76 6.42
C LYS A 68 -10.65 -0.42 5.62
N GLN A 69 -10.43 0.89 5.47
CA GLN A 69 -9.16 1.43 5.00
C GLN A 69 -8.17 1.38 6.17
N MET A 70 -7.00 0.79 5.96
CA MET A 70 -5.94 0.89 6.95
C MET A 70 -5.52 2.36 7.08
N LYS A 71 -5.45 2.87 8.32
CA LYS A 71 -4.82 4.17 8.54
C LYS A 71 -3.34 3.99 8.23
N ALA A 72 -2.86 4.63 7.16
CA ALA A 72 -1.46 4.54 6.74
C ALA A 72 -0.57 4.66 7.99
N PRO A 73 0.29 3.68 8.30
CA PRO A 73 1.03 3.73 9.55
C PRO A 73 1.86 5.01 9.55
N LEU A 74 1.69 5.84 10.59
CA LEU A 74 2.35 7.14 10.74
C LEU A 74 3.87 7.03 10.55
N PHE A 75 4.42 5.85 10.84
CA PHE A 75 5.80 5.52 10.56
C PHE A 75 5.90 4.10 10.03
N THR A 76 5.97 3.99 8.71
CA THR A 76 6.41 2.76 8.04
C THR A 76 7.91 2.79 7.72
N GLY A 77 8.64 3.82 8.15
CA GLY A 77 9.98 4.14 7.65
C GLY A 77 9.99 4.59 6.18
N PHE A 78 8.81 4.70 5.55
CA PHE A 78 8.68 5.10 4.15
C PHE A 78 8.32 6.58 4.12
N ARG A 79 9.18 7.39 3.49
CA ARG A 79 8.78 8.72 3.02
C ARG A 79 7.71 8.49 1.96
N VAL A 80 6.45 8.43 2.38
CA VAL A 80 5.33 8.62 1.46
C VAL A 80 5.44 10.08 1.07
N THR A 81 6.20 10.40 0.03
CA THR A 81 6.08 11.71 -0.60
C THR A 81 4.62 11.77 -1.08
N PRO A 82 3.79 12.66 -0.53
CA PRO A 82 2.45 12.82 -1.08
C PRO A 82 2.67 13.13 -2.56
N SER A 83 2.11 12.29 -3.43
CA SER A 83 2.10 12.59 -4.86
C SER A 83 1.40 13.94 -4.97
N ARG A 84 2.18 14.97 -5.24
CA ARG A 84 1.70 16.35 -5.29
C ARG A 84 0.56 16.34 -6.32
N PRO A 85 -0.69 16.70 -5.95
CA PRO A 85 -1.73 16.81 -6.96
C PRO A 85 -1.21 17.79 -8.00
N SER A 86 -1.19 17.36 -9.27
CA SER A 86 -0.72 18.18 -10.38
C SER A 86 -1.58 19.44 -10.42
N SER A 87 -1.10 20.52 -9.82
CA SER A 87 -1.75 21.82 -9.82
C SER A 87 -1.60 22.43 -11.20
N ARG A 88 -2.32 21.89 -12.19
CA ARG A 88 -2.57 22.56 -13.46
C ARG A 88 -3.83 23.42 -13.29
N VAL A 89 -3.75 24.39 -12.38
CA VAL A 89 -4.70 25.49 -12.36
C VAL A 89 -4.31 26.38 -13.54
N LYS A 90 -5.10 26.33 -14.62
CA LYS A 90 -5.01 27.31 -15.71
C LYS A 90 -5.16 28.70 -15.10
N LYS A 91 -4.10 29.51 -15.09
CA LYS A 91 -4.22 30.95 -14.88
C LYS A 91 -5.05 31.49 -16.06
N VAL A 92 -6.32 31.77 -15.80
CA VAL A 92 -7.11 32.63 -16.68
C VAL A 92 -6.52 34.02 -16.51
N SER A 93 -5.92 34.53 -17.58
CA SER A 93 -5.44 35.90 -17.66
C SER A 93 -6.64 36.85 -17.65
N GLU A 94 -6.88 37.51 -16.52
CA GLU A 94 -7.74 38.69 -16.50
C GLU A 94 -6.98 39.84 -17.18
N PRO A 95 -7.54 40.50 -18.21
CA PRO A 95 -7.01 41.76 -18.68
C PRO A 95 -7.28 42.83 -17.61
N SER A 96 -6.21 43.45 -17.12
CA SER A 96 -6.27 44.56 -16.18
C SER A 96 -7.06 45.73 -16.78
N LEU A 97 -8.27 45.98 -16.26
CA LEU A 97 -8.94 47.26 -16.37
C LEU A 97 -8.46 48.13 -15.20
N PHE A 98 -7.43 48.94 -15.44
CA PHE A 98 -7.29 50.21 -14.73
C PHE A 98 -7.32 51.34 -15.77
N PRO A 99 -8.05 52.42 -15.49
CA PRO A 99 -8.28 53.54 -16.41
C PRO A 99 -7.05 54.41 -16.63
#